data_AF-A0A3D5VJD5-F1
#
_entry.id   AF-A0A3D5VJD5-F1
#
_cell.length_a   1.000
_cell.length_b   1.000
_cell.length_c   1.000
_cell.angle_alpha   90.00
_cell.angle_beta   90.00
_cell.angle_gamma   90.00
#
_symmetry.space_group_name_H-M   'P 1'
#
loop_
_entity.id
_entity.type
_entity.pdbx_description
1 polymer ?
#
loop_
_entity_poly.entity_id
_entity_poly.type
_entity_poly.pdbx_seq_one_letter_code
_entity_poly.pdbx_strand_id
1 'polypeptide(L)' 'MAKVTVPALVVQGWDDRTIEPRSARYIYDNLGSAKKEIYYTKGEHMLLIGEQSPEICRLIGEFIKETGGDVDGSC' A
#
# COMPACT_ATOMS: atom_id res chain seq x y z
N MET A 1 5.77 14.96 4.85
CA MET A 1 4.61 14.94 3.93
C MET A 1 3.31 15.29 4.67
N ALA A 2 3.38 16.24 5.61
CA ALA A 2 2.26 16.53 6.52
C ALA A 2 1.00 17.11 5.82
N LYS A 3 1.14 17.55 4.57
CA LYS A 3 0.02 18.09 3.76
C LYS A 3 -0.86 17.00 3.15
N VAL A 4 -0.40 15.74 3.09
CA VAL A 4 -1.22 14.61 2.62
C VAL A 4 -1.97 14.05 3.82
N THR A 5 -3.25 14.39 3.92
CA THR A 5 -4.11 14.09 5.09
C THR A 5 -5.24 13.11 4.80
N VAL A 6 -5.41 12.69 3.53
CA VAL A 6 -6.39 11.68 3.12
C VAL A 6 -6.01 10.29 3.65
N PRO A 7 -6.96 9.35 3.80
CA PRO A 7 -6.63 7.97 4.12
C PRO A 7 -5.58 7.41 3.16
N ALA A 8 -4.56 6.74 3.69
CA ALA A 8 -3.43 6.28 2.88
C ALA A 8 -2.99 4.87 3.26
N LEU A 9 -2.86 4.01 2.25
CA LEU A 9 -2.26 2.69 2.36
C LEU A 9 -0.93 2.69 1.61
N VAL A 10 0.14 2.28 2.29
CA VAL A 10 1.47 2.13 1.70
C VAL A 10 1.78 0.64 1.57
N VAL A 11 2.05 0.16 0.36
CA VAL A 11 2.42 -1.25 0.09
C VAL A 11 3.85 -1.31 -0.43
N GLN A 12 4.65 -2.21 0.13
CA GLN A 12 6.07 -2.36 -0.25
C GLN A 12 6.51 -3.83 -0.30
N GLY A 13 7.25 -4.19 -1.34
CA GLY A 13 7.92 -5.47 -1.46
C GLY A 13 9.22 -5.49 -0.65
N TRP A 14 9.47 -6.55 0.10
CA TRP A 14 10.72 -6.76 0.85
C TRP A 14 11.92 -7.04 -0.06
N ASP A 15 11.67 -7.67 -1.22
CA ASP A 15 12.71 -8.05 -2.17
C ASP A 15 12.90 -7.00 -3.28
N ASP A 16 12.34 -5.79 -3.10
CA ASP A 16 12.49 -4.69 -4.05
C ASP A 16 13.96 -4.24 -4.11
N ARG A 17 14.57 -4.45 -5.28
CA ARG A 17 15.96 -4.06 -5.59
C ARG A 17 16.05 -2.68 -6.26
N THR A 18 14.91 -2.09 -6.61
CA THR A 18 14.81 -0.78 -7.25
C THR A 18 14.61 0.31 -6.20
N ILE A 19 13.73 0.04 -5.22
CA ILE A 19 13.39 0.96 -4.13
C ILE A 19 13.67 0.30 -2.80
N GLU A 20 14.43 0.99 -1.93
CA GLU A 20 14.73 0.47 -0.60
C GLU A 20 13.46 0.38 0.27
N PRO A 21 13.21 -0.75 0.97
CA PRO A 21 12.00 -0.92 1.80
C PRO A 21 11.82 0.13 2.91
N ARG A 22 12.90 0.79 3.34
CA ARG A 22 12.84 1.91 4.30
C ARG A 22 12.04 3.10 3.78
N SER A 23 11.90 3.25 2.46
CA SER A 23 11.15 4.34 1.82
C SER A 23 9.67 4.29 2.21
N ALA A 24 9.10 3.10 2.28
CA ALA A 24 7.72 2.90 2.72
C ALA A 24 7.52 3.38 4.17
N ARG A 25 8.49 3.08 5.05
CA ARG A 25 8.46 3.55 6.44
C ARG A 25 8.58 5.07 6.52
N TYR A 26 9.48 5.66 5.74
CA TYR A 26 9.63 7.12 5.67
C TYR A 26 8.33 7.80 5.23
N ILE A 27 7.66 7.29 4.18
CA ILE A 27 6.36 7.80 3.72
C ILE A 27 5.34 7.70 4.86
N TYR A 28 5.15 6.51 5.42
CA TYR A 28 4.19 6.27 6.50
C TYR A 28 4.37 7.22 7.68
N ASP A 29 5.61 7.40 8.15
CA ASP A 29 5.92 8.26 9.30
C ASP A 29 5.67 9.74 9.00
N ASN A 30 5.89 10.16 7.76
CA ASN A 30 5.81 11.57 7.37
C ASN A 30 4.45 12.00 6.80
N LEU A 31 3.50 11.09 6.61
CA LEU A 31 2.12 11.38 6.22
C LEU A 31 1.37 12.09 7.36
N GLY A 32 0.62 13.15 7.01
CA GLY A 32 -0.30 13.85 7.91
C GLY A 32 -1.66 13.18 8.04
N SER A 33 -1.82 11.99 7.49
CA SER A 33 -3.07 11.24 7.51
C SER A 33 -3.37 10.66 8.89
N ALA A 34 -4.62 10.80 9.32
CA ALA A 34 -5.13 10.19 10.56
C ALA A 34 -5.44 8.70 10.39
N LYS A 35 -5.82 8.25 9.19
CA LYS A 35 -6.00 6.83 8.83
C LYS A 35 -4.91 6.43 7.85
N LYS A 36 -3.87 5.79 8.36
CA LYS A 36 -2.75 5.31 7.54
C LYS A 36 -2.32 3.91 7.92
N GLU A 37 -2.05 3.12 6.90
CA GLU A 37 -1.64 1.72 7.01
C GLU A 37 -0.37 1.49 6.18
N ILE A 38 0.43 0.53 6.62
CA ILE A 38 1.60 0.07 5.88
C ILE A 38 1.58 -1.44 5.85
N TYR A 39 1.73 -2.00 4.65
CA TYR A 39 1.77 -3.43 4.41
C TYR A 39 3.06 -3.79 3.68
N TYR A 40 3.75 -4.78 4.22
CA TYR A 40 4.94 -5.34 3.60
C TYR A 40 4.65 -6.75 3.12
N THR A 41 5.08 -7.04 1.90
CA THR A 41 4.86 -8.33 1.26
C THR A 41 6.15 -8.87 0.67
N LYS A 42 6.16 -10.17 0.36
CA LYS A 42 7.24 -10.78 -0.39
C LYS A 42 7.16 -10.33 -1.85
N GLY A 43 8.32 -10.20 -2.50
CA GLY A 43 8.41 -9.91 -3.93
C GLY A 43 9.08 -8.59 -4.26
N GLU A 44 9.37 -8.45 -5.55
CA GLU A 44 10.17 -7.36 -6.10
C GLU A 44 9.29 -6.12 -6.42
N HIS A 45 9.84 -5.19 -7.20
CA HIS A 45 9.23 -3.89 -7.49
C HIS A 45 7.83 -3.97 -8.12
N MET A 46 7.60 -4.95 -9.01
CA MET A 46 6.35 -5.10 -9.76
C MET A 46 5.30 -5.89 -8.96
N LEU A 47 4.82 -5.29 -7.87
CA LEU A 47 3.94 -5.90 -6.87
C LEU A 47 2.66 -6.56 -7.44
N LEU A 48 2.09 -5.99 -8.50
CA LEU A 48 0.82 -6.44 -9.08
C LEU A 48 0.98 -7.48 -10.20
N ILE A 49 2.20 -7.88 -10.55
CA ILE A 49 2.47 -8.85 -11.64
C ILE A 49 2.84 -10.24 -11.11
N GLY A 50 3.16 -10.38 -9.83
CA GLY A 50 3.57 -11.65 -9.23
C GLY A 50 2.46 -12.42 -8.52
N GLU A 51 2.84 -13.56 -7.91
CA GLU A 51 1.95 -14.45 -7.16
C GLU A 51 1.23 -13.77 -5.98
N GLN A 52 1.83 -12.72 -5.44
CA GLN A 52 1.29 -11.91 -4.35
C GLN A 52 0.18 -10.93 -4.81
N SER A 53 -0.01 -10.76 -6.13
CA SER A 53 -0.97 -9.80 -6.68
C SER A 53 -2.39 -9.98 -6.12
N PRO A 54 -3.00 -11.19 -6.11
CA PRO A 54 -4.35 -11.37 -5.58
C PRO A 54 -4.50 -10.97 -4.11
N GLU A 55 -3.47 -11.20 -3.29
CA GLU A 55 -3.46 -10.76 -1.89
C GLU A 55 -3.44 -9.25 -1.77
N ILE A 56 -2.57 -8.58 -2.55
CA ILE A 56 -2.46 -7.12 -2.57
C ILE A 56 -3.76 -6.49 -3.07
N CYS A 57 -4.36 -7.04 -4.12
CA CYS A 57 -5.66 -6.61 -4.63
C CYS A 57 -6.76 -6.68 -3.56
N ARG A 58 -6.85 -7.81 -2.84
CA ARG A 58 -7.80 -7.98 -1.74
C ARG A 58 -7.58 -6.92 -0.66
N LEU A 59 -6.33 -6.70 -0.26
CA LEU A 59 -5.95 -5.72 0.75
C LEU A 59 -6.28 -4.28 0.33
N ILE A 60 -6.03 -3.91 -0.93
CA ILE A 60 -6.43 -2.60 -1.48
C ILE A 60 -7.96 -2.46 -1.45
N GLY A 61 -8.68 -3.49 -1.87
CA GLY A 61 -10.14 -3.46 -1.88
C GLY A 61 -10.76 -3.34 -0.49
N GLU A 62 -10.20 -4.04 0.50
CA GLU A 62 -10.58 -3.91 1.92
C GLU A 62 -10.36 -2.48 2.41
N PHE A 63 -9.17 -1.91 2.15
CA PHE A 63 -8.85 -0.54 2.54
C PHE A 63 -9.81 0.49 1.92
N ILE A 64 -10.17 0.34 0.64
CA ILE A 64 -11.12 1.23 -0.04
C ILE A 64 -12.50 1.14 0.63
N LYS A 65 -13.01 -0.06 0.89
CA LYS A 65 -14.31 -0.25 1.56
C LYS A 65 -14.33 0.37 2.96
N GLU A 66 -13.28 0.15 3.74
CA GLU A 66 -13.19 0.71 5.10
C GLU A 66 -13.02 2.23 5.14
N THR A 67 -12.60 2.85 4.03
CA THR A 67 -12.49 4.29 3.89
C THR A 67 -13.74 4.93 3.28
N GLY A 68 -14.78 4.12 3.02
CA GLY A 68 -16.08 4.55 2.51
C GLY A 68 -16.19 4.60 0.99
N GLY A 69 -15.19 4.06 0.27
CA GLY A 69 -15.25 3.91 -1.19
C GLY A 69 -15.96 2.62 -1.61
N ASP A 70 -16.27 2.54 -2.90
CA ASP A 70 -16.83 1.34 -3.54
C ASP A 70 -15.78 0.67 -4.42
N VAL A 71 -15.87 -0.65 -4.60
CA VAL A 71 -14.97 -1.42 -5.46
C VAL A 71 -15.79 -2.26 -6.43
N ASP A 72 -15.50 -2.14 -7.72
CA ASP A 72 -16.21 -2.86 -8.78
C ASP A 72 -15.83 -4.35 -8.88
N GLY A 73 -14.92 -4.82 -8.02
CA GLY A 73 -14.46 -6.20 -7.97
C GLY A 73 -13.33 -6.53 -8.95
N SER A 74 -12.80 -5.54 -9.67
CA SER A 74 -11.70 -5.73 -10.60
C SER A 74 -10.36 -5.70 -9.86
N CYS A 75 -9.61 -6.79 -10.00
CA CYS A 75 -8.16 -6.78 -10.15
C CYS A 75 -7.84 -7.56 -11.43
#